data_AF-A0A7S2E510-F1
#
_entry.id   AF-A0A7S2E510-F1
#
_cell.length_a   1.000
_cell.length_b   1.000
_cell.length_c   1.000
_cell.angle_alpha   90.00
_cell.angle_beta   90.00
_cell.angle_gamma   90.00
#
_symmetry.space_group_name_H-M   'P 1'
#
loop_
_entity.id
_entity.type
_entity.pdbx_description
1 polymer ?
#
loop_
_entity_poly.entity_id
_entity_poly.type
_entity_poly.pdbx_seq_one_letter_code
_entity_poly.pdbx_strand_id
1 'polypeptide(L)'
;MRAINEATRRVPHISCEVALDLQAELRDNFAEPEFQKQLQVINRANQHQPAKLSIVRAELIFEIQARVLPKYGFEPSQRGVGDMLMWFQNYQFDPEFQETSDECNYLLGIPHRFHSSPAQEQETIKRAEEVLKWFDTSEGREWYAEELKSRARLSQKKK
;
A
#
# COMPACT_ATOMS: atom_id res chain seq x y z
N MET A 1 -11.46 18.43 45.40
CA MET A 1 -11.82 17.63 44.21
C MET A 1 -10.77 17.87 43.15
N ARG A 2 -9.88 16.89 42.90
CA ARG A 2 -8.81 17.02 41.88
C ARG A 2 -9.44 16.98 40.49
N ALA A 3 -9.22 18.04 39.70
CA ALA A 3 -9.54 18.07 38.29
C ALA A 3 -8.80 16.93 37.58
N ILE A 4 -9.55 16.04 36.95
CA ILE A 4 -8.99 15.03 36.06
C ILE A 4 -8.57 15.77 34.79
N ASN A 5 -7.27 15.69 34.53
CA ASN A 5 -6.58 16.29 33.39
C ASN A 5 -7.23 15.81 32.10
N GLU A 6 -7.77 16.74 31.31
CA GLU A 6 -8.44 16.57 30.01
C GLU A 6 -7.44 16.19 28.89
N ALA A 7 -6.37 15.49 29.24
CA ALA A 7 -5.28 15.06 28.38
C ALA A 7 -5.41 13.58 27.97
N THR A 8 -6.63 13.01 28.01
CA THR A 8 -6.90 11.65 27.56
C THR A 8 -7.66 11.63 26.24
N ARG A 9 -6.97 11.05 25.24
CA ARG A 9 -7.50 10.53 23.96
C ARG A 9 -7.96 11.57 22.93
N ARG A 10 -6.99 12.21 22.26
CA ARG A 10 -7.14 12.37 20.81
C ARG A 10 -6.95 10.99 20.21
N VAL A 11 -8.04 10.29 19.93
CA VAL A 11 -8.02 9.28 18.87
C VAL A 11 -7.43 10.02 17.66
N PRO A 12 -6.35 9.55 17.03
CA PRO A 12 -5.86 10.17 15.81
C PRO A 12 -7.07 10.25 14.87
N HIS A 13 -7.52 11.46 14.57
CA HIS A 13 -8.55 11.65 13.56
C HIS A 13 -7.81 11.50 12.23
N ILE A 14 -7.44 10.27 11.90
CA ILE A 14 -6.69 9.95 10.70
C ILE A 14 -7.62 10.32 9.55
N SER A 15 -7.29 11.37 8.80
CA SER A 15 -8.14 11.95 7.75
C SER A 15 -8.15 11.07 6.51
N CYS A 16 -9.08 11.33 5.57
CA CYS A 16 -9.08 10.71 4.25
C CYS A 16 -7.71 10.90 3.56
N GLU A 17 -7.12 12.10 3.69
CA GLU A 17 -5.78 12.42 3.16
C GLU A 17 -4.70 11.44 3.65
N VAL A 18 -4.71 11.09 4.93
CA VAL A 18 -3.72 10.14 5.46
C VAL A 18 -3.98 8.72 4.96
N ALA A 19 -5.23 8.35 4.66
CA ALA A 19 -5.57 7.04 4.10
C ALA A 19 -5.07 6.94 2.66
N LEU A 20 -5.30 8.00 1.88
CA LEU A 20 -4.79 8.16 0.52
C LEU A 20 -3.26 8.14 0.50
N ASP A 21 -2.59 8.89 1.38
CA ASP A 21 -1.13 8.90 1.50
C ASP A 21 -0.58 7.49 1.80
N LEU A 22 -1.23 6.76 2.72
CA LEU A 22 -0.82 5.39 3.06
C LEU A 22 -0.96 4.47 1.85
N GLN A 23 -2.09 4.55 1.17
CA GLN A 23 -2.38 3.68 0.04
C GLN A 23 -1.51 4.00 -1.17
N ALA A 24 -1.23 5.28 -1.43
CA ALA A 24 -0.29 5.73 -2.44
C ALA A 24 1.14 5.24 -2.13
N GLU A 25 1.58 5.33 -0.88
CA GLU A 25 2.88 4.79 -0.50
C GLU A 25 2.94 3.26 -0.69
N LEU A 26 1.89 2.52 -0.34
CA LEU A 26 1.82 1.08 -0.62
C LEU A 26 1.88 0.80 -2.13
N ARG A 27 1.09 1.52 -2.93
CA ARG A 27 1.09 1.41 -4.39
C ARG A 27 2.48 1.61 -4.97
N ASP A 28 3.16 2.69 -4.60
CA ASP A 28 4.48 3.03 -5.12
C ASP A 28 5.51 1.95 -4.77
N ASN A 29 5.43 1.39 -3.56
CA ASN A 29 6.29 0.26 -3.15
C ASN A 29 5.94 -1.05 -3.88
N PHE A 30 4.67 -1.26 -4.22
CA PHE A 30 4.28 -2.42 -5.03
C PHE A 30 4.64 -2.24 -6.50
N ALA A 31 4.72 -1.01 -7.02
CA ALA A 31 5.16 -0.74 -8.39
C ALA A 31 6.68 -0.83 -8.58
N GLU A 32 7.44 -0.93 -7.48
CA GLU A 32 8.89 -0.97 -7.49
C GLU A 32 9.43 -2.13 -8.35
N PRO A 33 10.40 -1.90 -9.25
CA PRO A 33 10.84 -2.93 -10.21
C PRO A 33 11.35 -4.21 -9.55
N GLU A 34 12.08 -4.12 -8.43
CA GLU A 34 12.59 -5.30 -7.75
C GLU A 34 11.47 -6.08 -7.06
N PHE A 35 10.51 -5.40 -6.40
CA PHE A 35 9.28 -6.04 -5.90
C PHE A 35 8.53 -6.78 -7.01
N GLN A 36 8.27 -6.12 -8.15
CA GLN A 36 7.54 -6.72 -9.28
C GLN A 36 8.27 -7.93 -9.86
N LYS A 37 9.60 -7.87 -9.95
CA LYS A 37 10.43 -9.01 -10.37
C LYS A 37 10.31 -10.19 -9.40
N GLN A 38 10.34 -9.95 -8.10
CA GLN A 38 10.16 -10.99 -7.08
C GLN A 38 8.75 -11.60 -7.13
N LEU A 39 7.72 -10.77 -7.26
CA LEU A 39 6.34 -11.21 -7.42
C LEU A 39 6.17 -12.09 -8.67
N GLN A 40 6.78 -11.74 -9.80
CA GLN A 40 6.78 -12.56 -11.02
C GLN A 40 7.45 -13.92 -10.81
N VAL A 41 8.59 -13.98 -10.10
CA VAL A 41 9.27 -15.24 -9.76
C VAL A 41 8.36 -16.13 -8.91
N ILE A 42 7.73 -15.55 -7.88
CA ILE A 42 6.78 -16.25 -7.01
C ILE A 42 5.58 -16.79 -7.81
N ASN A 43 5.00 -15.97 -8.68
CA ASN A 43 3.85 -16.35 -9.51
C ASN A 43 4.20 -17.52 -10.43
N ARG A 44 5.34 -17.47 -11.12
CA ARG A 44 5.79 -18.55 -12.02
C ARG A 44 6.09 -19.84 -11.26
N ALA A 45 6.78 -19.75 -10.11
CA ALA A 45 7.17 -20.92 -9.32
C ALA A 45 5.97 -21.66 -8.69
N ASN A 46 4.85 -20.96 -8.47
CA ASN A 46 3.68 -21.50 -7.75
C ASN A 46 2.38 -21.49 -8.59
N GLN A 47 2.46 -21.31 -9.92
CA GLN A 47 1.28 -21.19 -10.81
C GLN A 47 0.28 -22.35 -10.71
N HIS A 48 0.74 -23.55 -10.33
CA HIS A 48 -0.11 -24.75 -10.16
C HIS A 48 -0.42 -25.07 -8.69
N GLN A 49 -0.03 -24.21 -7.76
CA GLN A 49 -0.20 -24.41 -6.31
C GLN A 49 -0.85 -23.16 -5.68
N PRO A 50 -2.14 -22.91 -5.95
CA PRO A 50 -2.81 -21.65 -5.57
C PRO A 50 -2.79 -21.36 -4.06
N ALA A 51 -2.90 -22.40 -3.22
CA ALA A 51 -2.80 -22.25 -1.78
C ALA A 51 -1.39 -21.78 -1.35
N LYS A 52 -0.35 -22.40 -1.91
CA LYS A 52 1.05 -22.02 -1.64
C LYS A 52 1.34 -20.62 -2.17
N LEU A 53 0.91 -20.32 -3.40
CA LEU A 53 1.04 -19.00 -4.02
C LEU A 53 0.45 -17.91 -3.13
N SER A 54 -0.75 -18.13 -2.57
CA SER A 54 -1.38 -17.16 -1.67
C SER A 54 -0.54 -16.87 -0.43
N ILE A 55 0.12 -17.88 0.16
CA ILE A 55 0.95 -17.74 1.37
C ILE A 55 2.21 -16.94 1.05
N VAL A 56 3.00 -17.39 0.07
CA VAL A 56 4.28 -16.75 -0.25
C VAL A 56 4.10 -15.33 -0.81
N ARG A 57 2.99 -15.07 -1.51
CA ARG A 57 2.65 -13.71 -1.95
C ARG A 57 2.27 -12.82 -0.76
N ALA A 58 1.50 -13.34 0.20
CA ALA A 58 1.15 -12.60 1.41
C ALA A 58 2.39 -12.24 2.24
N GLU A 59 3.39 -13.13 2.30
CA GLU A 59 4.69 -12.85 2.94
C GLU A 59 5.42 -11.70 2.25
N LEU A 60 5.56 -11.73 0.92
CA LEU A 60 6.20 -10.65 0.16
C LEU A 60 5.47 -9.30 0.33
N ILE A 61 4.14 -9.30 0.27
CA ILE A 61 3.32 -8.10 0.52
C ILE A 61 3.56 -7.58 1.94
N PHE A 62 3.60 -8.46 2.92
CA PHE A 62 3.78 -8.09 4.31
C PHE A 62 5.13 -7.43 4.58
N GLU A 63 6.21 -7.81 3.88
CA GLU A 63 7.52 -7.14 4.01
C GLU A 63 7.46 -5.66 3.63
N ILE A 64 6.61 -5.30 2.67
CA ILE A 64 6.35 -3.90 2.32
C ILE A 64 5.49 -3.25 3.41
N GLN A 65 4.36 -3.87 3.75
CA GLN A 65 3.42 -3.32 4.73
C GLN A 65 4.10 -3.07 6.08
N ALA A 66 4.87 -4.02 6.60
CA ALA A 66 5.58 -3.89 7.87
C ALA A 66 6.56 -2.71 7.91
N ARG A 67 7.10 -2.28 6.76
CA ARG A 67 7.96 -1.09 6.66
C ARG A 67 7.16 0.22 6.59
N VAL A 68 5.98 0.19 5.97
CA VAL A 68 5.12 1.36 5.75
C VAL A 68 4.26 1.66 6.98
N LEU A 69 3.61 0.65 7.54
CA LEU A 69 2.62 0.75 8.63
C LEU A 69 3.04 1.64 9.82
N PRO A 70 4.27 1.52 10.38
CA PRO A 70 4.68 2.33 11.53
C PRO A 70 4.64 3.84 11.27
N LYS A 71 4.80 4.28 10.02
CA LYS A 71 4.78 5.70 9.65
C LYS A 71 3.40 6.33 9.85
N TYR A 72 2.37 5.51 9.75
CA TYR A 72 0.96 5.89 9.86
C TYR A 72 0.34 5.49 11.20
N GLY A 73 1.17 5.03 12.15
CA GLY A 73 0.72 4.68 13.51
C GLY A 73 0.18 3.26 13.65
N PHE A 74 0.37 2.39 12.66
CA PHE A 74 0.02 0.98 12.73
C PHE A 74 1.21 0.13 13.17
N GLU A 75 0.93 -0.99 13.84
CA GLU A 75 1.96 -1.94 14.23
C GLU A 75 2.55 -2.65 12.99
N PRO A 76 3.87 -2.90 12.92
CA PRO A 76 4.47 -3.69 11.84
C PRO A 76 4.21 -5.19 12.03
N SER A 77 2.93 -5.57 12.13
CA SER A 77 2.45 -6.91 12.43
C SER A 77 1.24 -7.27 11.57
N GLN A 78 0.88 -8.55 11.50
CA GLN A 78 -0.35 -8.98 10.84
C GLN A 78 -1.60 -8.35 11.49
N ARG A 79 -1.54 -8.07 12.80
CA ARG A 79 -2.59 -7.33 13.49
C ARG A 79 -2.68 -5.88 12.99
N GLY A 80 -1.55 -5.20 12.85
CA GLY A 80 -1.52 -3.84 12.31
C GLY A 80 -2.00 -3.75 10.85
N VAL A 81 -1.75 -4.78 10.03
CA VAL A 81 -2.37 -4.91 8.70
C VAL A 81 -3.89 -5.01 8.83
N GLY A 82 -4.39 -5.84 9.75
CA GLY A 82 -5.83 -5.94 10.03
C GLY A 82 -6.45 -4.61 10.46
N ASP A 83 -5.79 -3.89 11.36
CA ASP A 83 -6.22 -2.57 11.84
C ASP A 83 -6.24 -1.54 10.69
N MET A 84 -5.23 -1.55 9.81
CA MET A 84 -5.19 -0.71 8.59
C MET A 84 -6.34 -1.04 7.64
N LEU A 85 -6.58 -2.32 7.37
CA LEU A 85 -7.66 -2.75 6.47
C LEU A 85 -9.05 -2.41 7.04
N MET A 86 -9.26 -2.56 8.35
CA MET A 86 -10.47 -2.09 9.02
C MET A 86 -10.64 -0.58 8.87
N TRP A 87 -9.56 0.18 8.99
CA TRP A 87 -9.61 1.62 8.84
C TRP A 87 -9.96 2.06 7.40
N PHE A 88 -9.42 1.37 6.39
CA PHE A 88 -9.76 1.57 4.99
C PHE A 88 -11.24 1.38 4.65
N GLN A 89 -11.99 0.58 5.41
CA GLN A 89 -13.44 0.41 5.21
C GLN A 89 -14.23 1.72 5.36
N ASN A 90 -13.70 2.72 6.08
CA ASN A 90 -14.33 4.03 6.21
C ASN A 90 -14.31 4.84 4.90
N TYR A 91 -13.43 4.49 3.97
CA TYR A 91 -13.22 5.22 2.70
C TYR A 91 -13.58 4.37 1.48
N GLN A 92 -14.21 3.21 1.67
CA GLN A 92 -14.50 2.27 0.58
C GLN A 92 -15.44 2.83 -0.51
N PHE A 93 -16.10 3.97 -0.27
CA PHE A 93 -16.97 4.66 -1.23
C PHE A 93 -16.35 5.97 -1.75
N ASP A 94 -15.15 6.33 -1.30
CA ASP A 94 -14.41 7.46 -1.83
C ASP A 94 -13.78 7.06 -3.18
N PRO A 95 -14.06 7.80 -4.28
CA PRO A 95 -13.56 7.43 -5.60
C PRO A 95 -12.03 7.38 -5.68
N GLU A 96 -11.33 8.35 -5.09
CA GLU A 96 -9.86 8.43 -5.17
C GLU A 96 -9.21 7.27 -4.40
N PHE A 97 -9.81 6.90 -3.26
CA PHE A 97 -9.40 5.74 -2.49
C PHE A 97 -9.65 4.43 -3.24
N GLN A 98 -10.82 4.29 -3.88
CA GLN A 98 -11.12 3.11 -4.70
C GLN A 98 -10.13 2.94 -5.84
N GLU A 99 -9.81 4.04 -6.53
CA GLU A 99 -8.86 4.04 -7.64
C GLU A 99 -7.47 3.57 -7.20
N THR A 100 -6.94 4.11 -6.11
CA THR A 100 -5.62 3.71 -5.59
C THR A 100 -5.63 2.27 -5.06
N SER A 101 -6.76 1.82 -4.48
CA SER A 101 -6.97 0.44 -4.06
C SER A 101 -6.92 -0.54 -5.24
N ASP A 102 -7.55 -0.16 -6.34
CA ASP A 102 -7.58 -0.95 -7.55
C ASP A 102 -6.20 -1.02 -8.21
N GLU A 103 -5.46 0.09 -8.25
CA GLU A 103 -4.05 0.10 -8.68
C GLU A 103 -3.21 -0.86 -7.85
N CYS A 104 -3.33 -0.84 -6.51
CA CYS A 104 -2.67 -1.80 -5.62
C CYS A 104 -3.02 -3.26 -5.97
N ASN A 105 -4.31 -3.57 -6.14
CA ASN A 105 -4.75 -4.93 -6.44
C ASN A 105 -4.19 -5.44 -7.77
N TYR A 106 -4.18 -4.58 -8.81
CA TYR A 106 -3.59 -4.89 -10.09
C TYR A 106 -2.09 -5.20 -9.96
N LEU A 107 -1.33 -4.32 -9.29
CA LEU A 107 0.11 -4.50 -9.06
C LEU A 107 0.44 -5.79 -8.30
N LEU A 108 -0.46 -6.25 -7.42
CA LEU A 108 -0.30 -7.47 -6.64
C LEU A 108 -0.80 -8.73 -7.35
N GLY A 109 -1.41 -8.60 -8.53
CA GLY A 109 -2.09 -9.70 -9.24
C GLY A 109 -3.22 -10.30 -8.39
N ILE A 110 -3.85 -9.49 -7.54
CA ILE A 110 -5.01 -9.91 -6.74
C ILE A 110 -6.25 -9.61 -7.59
N PRO A 111 -7.08 -10.62 -7.92
CA PRO A 111 -8.26 -10.38 -8.71
C PRO A 111 -9.17 -9.39 -7.97
N HIS A 112 -9.58 -8.34 -8.68
CA HIS A 112 -10.52 -7.35 -8.16
C HIS A 112 -11.76 -8.06 -7.63
N ARG A 113 -12.04 -7.88 -6.35
CA ARG A 113 -13.35 -8.22 -5.80
C ARG A 113 -14.09 -6.90 -5.61
N PHE A 114 -14.97 -6.60 -6.58
CA PHE A 114 -16.20 -5.79 -6.51
C PHE A 114 -16.30 -4.47 -7.33
N HIS A 115 -17.41 -4.41 -8.10
CA HIS A 115 -18.22 -3.28 -8.62
C HIS A 115 -17.80 -2.35 -9.77
N SER A 116 -16.57 -2.39 -10.28
CA SER A 116 -16.20 -1.58 -11.46
C SER A 116 -16.75 -2.15 -12.77
N SER A 117 -17.24 -1.28 -13.65
CA SER A 117 -17.60 -1.65 -15.03
C SER A 117 -16.34 -2.02 -15.84
N PRO A 118 -16.47 -2.78 -16.95
CA PRO A 118 -15.31 -3.12 -17.80
C PRO A 118 -14.49 -1.92 -18.28
N ALA A 119 -15.13 -0.75 -18.43
CA ALA A 119 -14.44 0.49 -18.79
C ALA A 119 -13.56 1.04 -17.64
N GLN A 120 -14.07 0.98 -16.41
CA GLN A 120 -13.31 1.37 -15.22
C GLN A 120 -12.12 0.42 -14.97
N GLU A 121 -12.32 -0.88 -15.21
CA GLU A 121 -11.24 -1.86 -15.14
C GLU A 121 -10.11 -1.53 -16.14
N GLN A 122 -10.45 -1.23 -17.39
CA GLN A 122 -9.45 -0.86 -18.40
C GLN A 122 -8.68 0.42 -18.03
N GLU A 123 -9.35 1.43 -17.48
CA GLU A 123 -8.68 2.66 -17.05
C GLU A 123 -7.75 2.41 -15.85
N THR A 124 -8.15 1.59 -14.89
CA THR A 124 -7.28 1.16 -13.79
C THR A 124 -6.04 0.42 -14.32
N ILE A 125 -6.22 -0.54 -15.22
CA ILE A 125 -5.10 -1.28 -15.82
C ILE A 125 -4.14 -0.31 -16.49
N LYS A 126 -4.66 0.60 -17.30
CA LYS A 126 -3.87 1.62 -18.00
C LYS A 126 -3.06 2.47 -17.03
N ARG A 127 -3.67 2.97 -15.95
CA ARG A 127 -2.98 3.77 -14.93
C ARG A 127 -1.90 2.98 -14.20
N ALA A 128 -2.20 1.75 -13.79
CA ALA A 128 -1.20 0.91 -13.15
C ALA A 128 -0.02 0.58 -14.09
N GLU A 129 -0.30 0.36 -15.38
CA GLU A 129 0.75 0.22 -16.39
C GLU A 129 1.55 1.52 -16.60
N GLU A 130 0.92 2.69 -16.55
CA GLU A 130 1.60 3.98 -16.63
C GLU A 130 2.53 4.18 -15.44
N VAL A 131 2.10 3.81 -14.23
CA VAL A 131 2.94 3.80 -13.03
C VAL A 131 4.15 2.88 -13.23
N LEU A 132 3.93 1.63 -13.68
CA LEU A 132 5.02 0.68 -13.96
C LEU A 132 6.00 1.22 -15.01
N LYS A 133 5.49 1.79 -16.11
CA LYS A 133 6.30 2.39 -17.19
C LYS A 133 7.12 3.56 -16.66
N TRP A 134 6.54 4.40 -15.82
CA TRP A 134 7.24 5.53 -15.21
C TRP A 134 8.39 5.05 -14.31
N PHE A 135 8.18 4.01 -13.50
CA PHE A 135 9.23 3.41 -12.68
C PHE A 135 10.37 2.74 -13.50
N ASP A 136 10.16 2.44 -14.79
CA ASP A 136 11.22 1.93 -15.66
C ASP A 136 12.08 3.05 -16.28
N THR A 137 11.67 4.32 -16.15
CA THR A 137 12.49 5.46 -16.57
C THR A 137 13.63 5.73 -15.59
N SER A 138 14.69 6.43 -16.03
CA SER A 138 15.75 6.88 -15.11
C SER A 138 15.21 7.86 -14.07
N GLU A 139 14.30 8.76 -14.49
CA GLU A 139 13.66 9.75 -13.62
C GLU A 139 12.83 9.10 -12.51
N GLY A 140 11.99 8.11 -12.84
CA GLY A 140 11.19 7.40 -11.84
C GLY A 140 12.06 6.64 -10.83
N ARG A 141 13.15 6.00 -11.30
CA ARG A 141 14.11 5.30 -10.42
C ARG A 141 14.85 6.27 -9.50
N GLU A 142 15.30 7.41 -10.03
CA GLU A 142 15.99 8.45 -9.26
C GLU A 142 15.07 9.12 -8.25
N TRP A 143 13.84 9.46 -8.66
CA TRP A 143 12.81 9.98 -7.77
C TRP A 143 12.59 9.04 -6.60
N TYR A 144 12.38 7.75 -6.86
CA TYR A 144 12.12 6.78 -5.79
C TYR A 144 13.33 6.61 -4.87
N ALA A 145 14.55 6.61 -5.42
CA ALA A 145 15.77 6.55 -4.63
C ALA A 145 15.93 7.79 -3.73
N GLU A 146 15.64 8.98 -4.23
CA GLU A 146 15.65 10.21 -3.43
C GLU A 146 14.51 10.27 -2.43
N GLU A 147 13.34 9.75 -2.79
CA GLU A 147 12.19 9.69 -1.91
C GLU A 147 12.45 8.74 -0.74
N LEU A 148 13.06 7.57 -0.98
CA LEU A 148 13.54 6.68 0.07
C LEU A 148 14.55 7.38 0.99
N LYS A 149 15.50 8.15 0.45
CA LYS A 149 16.49 8.92 1.24
C LYS A 149 15.82 10.04 2.05
N SER A 150 14.91 10.79 1.44
CA SER A 150 14.15 11.87 2.06
C SER A 150 13.30 11.33 3.22
N ARG A 151 12.57 10.25 2.97
CA ARG A 151 11.70 9.59 3.96
C ARG A 151 12.51 8.93 5.08
N ALA A 152 13.69 8.37 4.80
CA ALA A 152 14.60 7.85 5.85
C ALA A 152 15.11 8.96 6.78
N ARG A 153 15.42 10.15 6.24
CA ARG A 153 15.85 11.32 7.03
C ARG A 153 14.75 11.85 7.96
N LEU A 154 13.47 11.78 7.54
CA LEU A 154 12.34 12.19 8.37
C LEU A 154 12.08 11.23 9.55
N SER A 155 12.33 9.93 9.37
CA SER A 155 12.21 8.93 10.45
C SER A 155 13.26 9.12 11.55
N GLN A 156 14.46 9.59 11.21
CA GLN A 156 15.53 9.83 12.19
C GLN A 156 15.35 11.10 13.02
N LYS A 157 14.57 12.09 12.55
CA LYS A 157 14.33 13.35 13.27
C LYS A 157 13.20 13.29 14.32
N LYS A 158 12.46 12.18 14.41
CA LYS A 158 11.36 11.98 15.37
C LYS A 158 11.74 11.15 16.61
N LYS A 159 13.04 10.90 16.83
CA LYS A 159 13.58 10.29 18.06
C LYS A 159 14.20 11.35 18.96
#